data_AF-A0A2M9F019-F1
#
_entry.id   AF-A0A2M9F019-F1
#
_cell.length_a   1.000
_cell.length_b   1.000
_cell.length_c   1.000
_cell.angle_alpha   90.00
_cell.angle_beta   90.00
_cell.angle_gamma   90.00
#
_symmetry.space_group_name_H-M   'P 1'
#
loop_
_entity.id
_entity.type
_entity.pdbx_description
1 polymer ?
#
loop_
_entity_poly.entity_id
_entity_poly.type
_entity_poly.pdbx_seq_one_letter_code
_entity_poly.pdbx_strand_id
1 'polypeptide(L)'
;METVQVATLQQHLDRFAGEDVFIHLETTNGAYANHFNEEVFNAGAFIRNVQLRYELAKVVGDSPHRVGLKLPNGWVYAQGITHFEIDEHDRLLMAGHDFSGKLAVALQISRTPFAY
;
A
#
# COMPACT_ATOMS: atom_id res chain seq x y z
N MET A 1 -8.46 -2.62 10.29
CA MET A 1 -8.55 -1.71 9.13
C MET A 1 -9.98 -1.33 8.84
N GLU A 2 -10.19 -0.09 8.39
CA GLU A 2 -11.47 0.45 7.94
C GLU A 2 -11.48 0.69 6.43
N THR A 3 -12.66 0.75 5.82
CA THR A 3 -12.81 1.06 4.40
C THR A 3 -12.28 2.46 4.09
N VAL A 4 -11.63 2.64 2.94
CA VAL A 4 -11.09 3.94 2.53
C VAL A 4 -12.18 5.00 2.48
N GLN A 5 -11.99 6.03 3.31
CA GLN A 5 -12.57 7.36 3.10
C GLN A 5 -11.48 8.22 2.48
N VAL A 6 -11.65 8.60 1.20
CA VAL A 6 -10.60 9.25 0.39
C VAL A 6 -9.99 10.48 1.09
N ALA A 7 -10.83 11.34 1.68
CA ALA A 7 -10.36 12.53 2.37
C ALA A 7 -9.50 12.20 3.61
N THR A 8 -9.94 11.22 4.40
CA THR A 8 -9.23 10.77 5.61
C THR A 8 -7.89 10.13 5.24
N LEU A 9 -7.88 9.20 4.28
CA LEU A 9 -6.65 8.57 3.81
C LEU A 9 -5.66 9.60 3.23
N GLN A 10 -6.16 10.56 2.46
CA GLN A 10 -5.34 11.65 1.93
C GLN A 10 -4.69 12.47 3.06
N GLN A 11 -5.43 12.83 4.11
CA GLN A 11 -4.88 13.53 5.27
C GLN A 11 -3.76 12.75 5.96
N HIS A 12 -3.91 11.43 6.10
CA HIS A 12 -2.86 10.59 6.66
C HIS A 12 -1.62 10.54 5.77
N LEU A 13 -1.78 10.43 4.45
CA LEU A 13 -0.67 10.48 3.52
C LEU A 13 0.06 11.83 3.54
N ASP A 14 -0.68 12.94 3.65
CA ASP A 14 -0.10 14.27 3.68
C ASP A 14 0.78 14.48 4.93
N ARG A 15 0.47 13.80 6.05
CA ARG A 15 1.26 13.88 7.30
C ARG A 15 2.68 13.31 7.21
N PHE A 16 2.98 12.48 6.22
CA PHE A 16 4.33 11.93 6.01
C PHE A 16 5.04 12.57 4.80
N ALA A 17 4.35 13.43 4.04
CA ALA A 17 4.92 14.08 2.88
C ALA A 17 6.07 15.00 3.29
N GLY A 18 7.17 14.94 2.54
CA GLY A 18 8.37 15.72 2.84
C GLY A 18 9.16 15.22 4.04
N GLU A 19 8.89 14.04 4.60
CA GLU A 19 9.72 13.38 5.61
C GLU A 19 10.47 12.17 5.02
N ASP A 20 11.59 11.79 5.64
CA ASP A 20 12.23 10.51 5.33
C ASP A 20 11.44 9.39 6.00
N VAL A 21 10.89 8.49 5.20
CA VAL A 21 10.04 7.39 5.65
C VAL A 21 10.49 6.05 5.08
N PHE A 22 10.11 4.98 5.77
CA PHE A 22 10.26 3.61 5.31
C PHE A 22 8.94 3.15 4.71
N ILE A 23 9.01 2.59 3.50
CA ILE A 23 7.86 1.97 2.86
C ILE A 23 7.99 0.45 2.80
N HIS A 24 6.84 -0.19 2.83
CA HIS A 24 6.66 -1.57 2.40
C HIS A 24 5.60 -1.58 1.30
N LEU A 25 5.91 -2.24 0.18
CA LEU A 25 4.99 -2.46 -0.91
C LEU A 25 5.07 -3.93 -1.29
N GLU A 26 3.92 -4.59 -1.25
CA GLU A 26 3.77 -5.97 -1.67
C GLU A 26 2.57 -6.10 -2.58
N THR A 27 2.72 -6.86 -3.66
CA THR A 27 1.61 -7.37 -4.45
C THR A 27 1.70 -8.88 -4.51
N THR A 28 0.56 -9.54 -4.34
CA THR A 28 0.44 -10.98 -4.44
C THR A 28 -0.82 -11.31 -5.24
N ASN A 29 -0.72 -12.31 -6.10
CA ASN A 29 -1.90 -12.88 -6.76
C ASN A 29 -2.62 -13.90 -5.85
N GLY A 30 -2.27 -13.94 -4.56
CA GLY A 30 -2.71 -14.93 -3.59
C GLY A 30 -1.93 -16.23 -3.77
N ALA A 31 -1.34 -16.75 -2.68
CA ALA A 31 -0.64 -18.05 -2.67
C ALA A 31 -1.51 -19.25 -3.11
N TYR A 32 -2.82 -19.04 -3.31
CA TYR A 32 -3.82 -20.07 -3.62
C TYR A 32 -4.33 -20.04 -5.05
N ALA A 33 -3.91 -19.09 -5.88
CA ALA A 33 -4.40 -19.04 -7.26
C ALA A 33 -4.04 -20.31 -8.05
N ASN A 34 -2.90 -20.93 -7.72
CA ASN A 34 -2.45 -22.19 -8.31
C ASN A 34 -3.25 -23.41 -7.83
N HIS A 35 -4.00 -23.34 -6.72
CA HIS A 35 -4.75 -24.50 -6.23
C HIS A 35 -6.05 -24.74 -7.02
N PHE A 36 -6.55 -23.71 -7.70
CA PHE A 36 -7.77 -23.80 -8.51
C PHE A 36 -7.48 -23.79 -10.02
N ASN A 37 -6.30 -23.32 -10.46
CA ASN A 37 -5.88 -23.36 -11.85
C ASN A 37 -4.35 -23.28 -11.97
N GLU A 38 -3.71 -24.33 -12.49
CA GLU A 38 -2.24 -24.41 -12.67
C GLU A 38 -1.71 -23.40 -13.72
N GLU A 39 -2.59 -22.77 -14.49
CA GLU A 39 -2.24 -21.74 -15.47
C GLU A 39 -2.09 -20.32 -14.85
N VAL A 40 -2.33 -20.14 -13.55
CA VAL A 40 -2.19 -18.81 -12.94
C VAL A 40 -0.71 -18.43 -12.78
N PHE A 41 -0.30 -17.43 -13.56
CA PHE A 41 1.02 -16.83 -13.47
C PHE A 41 1.18 -16.08 -12.13
N ASN A 42 1.96 -16.67 -11.22
CA ASN A 42 2.23 -16.12 -9.89
C ASN A 42 3.33 -15.05 -9.96
N ALA A 43 2.96 -13.84 -10.41
CA ALA A 43 3.80 -12.66 -10.37
C ALA A 43 3.45 -11.81 -9.15
N GLY A 44 4.46 -11.47 -8.37
CA GLY A 44 4.36 -10.56 -7.25
C GLY A 44 5.56 -9.63 -7.21
N ALA A 45 5.45 -8.58 -6.42
CA ALA A 45 6.55 -7.69 -6.10
C ALA A 45 6.59 -7.51 -4.59
N PHE A 46 7.80 -7.42 -4.03
CA PHE A 46 7.99 -7.20 -2.61
C PHE A 46 9.17 -6.27 -2.40
N ILE A 47 8.93 -5.17 -1.70
CA ILE A 47 9.96 -4.31 -1.11
C ILE A 47 9.59 -4.03 0.34
N ARG A 48 10.59 -3.97 1.21
CA ARG A 48 10.40 -3.68 2.63
C ARG A 48 11.55 -2.84 3.15
N ASN A 49 11.24 -1.91 4.03
CA ASN A 49 12.20 -0.96 4.61
C ASN A 49 12.98 -0.18 3.54
N VAL A 50 12.35 0.10 2.39
CA VAL A 50 12.91 1.05 1.42
C VAL A 50 12.71 2.43 2.00
N GLN A 51 13.81 3.11 2.31
CA GLN A 51 13.78 4.49 2.76
C GLN A 51 13.60 5.41 1.55
N LEU A 52 12.64 6.33 1.62
CA LEU A 52 12.41 7.34 0.60
C LEU A 52 11.78 8.60 1.21
N ARG A 53 11.72 9.65 0.42
CA ARG A 53 11.02 10.89 0.73
C ARG A 53 10.16 11.27 -0.45
N TYR A 54 8.85 11.36 -0.25
CA TYR A 54 7.92 11.76 -1.30
C TYR A 54 7.47 13.22 -1.11
N GLU A 55 7.27 13.91 -2.23
CA GLU A 55 6.91 15.34 -2.28
C GLU A 55 5.41 15.54 -2.05
N LEU A 56 4.60 14.67 -2.64
CA LEU A 56 3.15 14.66 -2.51
C LEU A 56 2.62 13.23 -2.65
N ALA A 57 1.43 13.01 -2.12
CA ALA A 57 0.70 11.77 -2.30
C ALA A 57 -0.70 12.07 -2.85
N LYS A 58 -1.30 11.09 -3.53
CA LYS A 58 -2.68 11.21 -4.00
C LYS A 58 -3.42 9.89 -3.92
N VAL A 59 -4.64 9.96 -3.38
CA VAL A 59 -5.66 8.90 -3.49
C VAL A 59 -6.60 9.25 -4.65
N VAL A 60 -6.74 8.35 -5.62
CA VAL A 60 -7.59 8.56 -6.82
C VAL A 60 -8.38 7.31 -7.21
N GLY A 61 -9.44 7.53 -8.00
CA GLY A 61 -10.31 6.47 -8.51
C GLY A 61 -11.38 6.05 -7.51
N ASP A 62 -12.42 5.38 -8.02
CA ASP A 62 -13.44 4.72 -7.20
C ASP A 62 -12.88 3.43 -6.61
N SER A 63 -13.52 2.91 -5.55
CA SER A 63 -13.08 1.69 -4.89
C SER A 63 -13.08 0.50 -5.87
N PRO A 64 -11.98 -0.26 -5.99
CA PRO A 64 -10.75 -0.15 -5.22
C PRO A 64 -9.82 1.00 -5.69
N HIS A 65 -9.32 1.77 -4.73
CA HIS A 65 -8.60 3.01 -4.99
C HIS A 65 -7.15 2.79 -5.47
N ARG A 66 -6.59 3.85 -6.02
CA ARG A 66 -5.17 3.97 -6.36
C ARG A 66 -4.50 4.98 -5.46
N VAL A 67 -3.32 4.63 -4.95
CA VAL A 67 -2.48 5.51 -4.15
C VAL A 67 -1.16 5.71 -4.88
N GLY A 68 -0.81 6.97 -5.16
CA GLY A 68 0.46 7.35 -5.77
C GLY A 68 1.26 8.25 -4.85
N LEU A 69 2.57 7.98 -4.72
CA LEU A 69 3.56 8.81 -4.04
C LEU A 69 4.52 9.38 -5.08
N LYS A 70 4.59 10.70 -5.20
CA LYS A 70 5.54 11.37 -6.09
C LYS A 70 6.88 11.49 -5.36
N LEU A 71 7.92 10.87 -5.89
CA LEU A 71 9.30 11.04 -5.42
C LEU A 71 10.00 12.15 -6.21
N PRO A 72 11.12 12.71 -5.74
CA PRO A 72 11.93 13.63 -6.54
C PRO A 72 12.25 13.07 -7.92
N ASN A 73 12.67 11.78 -7.98
CA ASN A 73 13.02 11.07 -9.21
C ASN A 73 12.20 9.78 -9.38
N GLY A 74 10.88 9.91 -9.56
CA GLY A 74 10.01 8.79 -9.89
C GLY A 74 8.73 8.75 -9.07
N TRP A 75 8.13 7.56 -8.98
CA TRP A 75 6.85 7.35 -8.33
C TRP A 75 6.80 5.98 -7.65
N VAL A 76 6.08 5.91 -6.52
CA VAL A 76 5.55 4.66 -5.98
C VAL A 76 4.06 4.65 -6.26
N TYR A 77 3.53 3.52 -6.70
CA TYR A 77 2.13 3.41 -7.07
C TYR A 77 1.57 2.06 -6.64
N ALA A 78 0.43 2.09 -5.96
CA ALA A 78 -0.33 0.92 -5.56
C ALA A 78 -1.78 1.05 -6.03
N GLN A 79 -2.27 0.02 -6.73
CA GLN A 79 -3.66 -0.08 -7.17
C GLN A 79 -4.33 -1.24 -6.45
N GLY A 80 -5.59 -1.05 -6.08
CA GLY A 80 -6.37 -2.09 -5.41
C GLY A 80 -6.67 -1.77 -3.94
N ILE A 81 -6.33 -0.59 -3.44
CA ILE A 81 -6.46 -0.25 -2.02
C ILE A 81 -7.95 -0.09 -1.66
N THR A 82 -8.41 -0.91 -0.71
CA THR A 82 -9.81 -0.91 -0.24
C THR A 82 -9.93 -0.51 1.22
N HIS A 83 -8.88 -0.76 2.01
CA HIS A 83 -8.86 -0.51 3.45
C HIS A 83 -7.57 0.19 3.89
N PHE A 84 -7.64 0.86 5.03
CA PHE A 84 -6.46 1.40 5.69
C PHE A 84 -6.64 1.44 7.22
N GLU A 85 -5.56 1.67 7.95
CA GLU A 85 -5.58 2.08 9.36
C GLU A 85 -4.29 2.84 9.73
N ILE A 86 -4.35 3.61 10.81
CA ILE A 86 -3.18 4.02 11.57
C ILE A 86 -3.06 3.07 12.76
N ASP A 87 -1.94 2.39 12.89
CA ASP A 87 -1.73 1.48 14.01
C ASP A 87 -1.21 2.20 15.27
N GLU A 88 -0.99 1.43 16.33
CA GLU A 88 -0.47 1.92 17.62
C GLU A 88 0.95 2.51 17.56
N HIS A 89 1.68 2.31 16.45
CA HIS A 89 3.02 2.84 16.21
C HIS A 89 3.02 4.08 15.29
N ASP A 90 1.84 4.66 15.01
CA ASP A 90 1.63 5.76 14.05
C ASP A 90 2.09 5.40 12.63
N ARG A 91 1.92 4.13 12.22
CA ARG A 91 2.20 3.67 10.85
C ARG A 91 0.92 3.69 10.04
N LEU A 92 0.99 4.19 8.81
CA LEU A 92 -0.12 4.11 7.86
C LEU A 92 -0.05 2.77 7.13
N LEU A 93 -1.03 1.92 7.38
CA LEU A 93 -1.15 0.60 6.77
C LEU A 93 -2.31 0.64 5.78
N MET A 94 -2.05 0.46 4.49
CA MET A 94 -3.08 0.37 3.45
C MET A 94 -3.07 -1.02 2.84
N ALA A 95 -4.25 -1.59 2.64
CA ALA A 95 -4.42 -2.93 2.07
C ALA A 95 -5.52 -2.96 1.02
N GLY A 96 -5.29 -3.77 0.00
CA GLY A 96 -6.28 -4.23 -0.96
C GLY A 96 -6.50 -5.72 -0.77
N HIS A 97 -7.77 -6.13 -0.66
CA HIS A 97 -8.15 -7.53 -0.54
C HIS A 97 -8.83 -8.00 -1.84
N ASP A 98 -8.56 -9.23 -2.25
CA ASP A 98 -9.26 -9.88 -3.36
C ASP A 98 -10.70 -10.27 -2.98
N PHE A 99 -11.44 -10.83 -3.93
CA PHE A 99 -12.83 -11.26 -3.72
C PHE A 99 -13.00 -12.38 -2.67
N SER A 100 -11.91 -13.05 -2.28
CA SER A 100 -11.89 -14.06 -1.22
C SER A 100 -11.44 -13.48 0.14
N GLY A 101 -11.19 -12.17 0.21
CA GLY A 101 -10.71 -11.48 1.40
C GLY A 101 -9.21 -11.61 1.64
N LYS A 102 -8.44 -12.23 0.73
CA LYS A 102 -6.99 -12.38 0.86
C LYS A 102 -6.29 -11.09 0.44
N LEU A 103 -5.15 -10.80 1.06
CA LEU A 103 -4.34 -9.65 0.68
C LEU A 103 -3.93 -9.78 -0.79
N ALA A 104 -4.12 -8.72 -1.57
CA ALA A 104 -3.71 -8.62 -2.97
C ALA A 104 -2.65 -7.53 -3.16
N VAL A 105 -2.74 -6.45 -2.40
CA VAL A 105 -1.76 -5.36 -2.37
C VAL A 105 -1.64 -4.80 -0.96
N ALA A 106 -0.43 -4.45 -0.55
CA ALA A 106 -0.17 -3.66 0.64
C ALA A 106 0.74 -2.48 0.28
N LEU A 107 0.38 -1.28 0.73
CA LEU A 107 1.29 -0.14 0.77
C LEU A 107 1.30 0.38 2.20
N GLN A 108 2.47 0.37 2.84
CA GLN A 108 2.62 0.77 4.23
C GLN A 108 3.72 1.82 4.35
N ILE A 109 3.51 2.80 5.24
CA ILE A 109 4.42 3.92 5.46
C ILE A 109 4.67 4.07 6.96
N SER A 110 5.94 4.21 7.34
CA SER A 110 6.36 4.40 8.72
C SER A 110 7.56 5.35 8.81
N ARG A 111 7.67 6.11 9.90
CA ARG A 111 8.89 6.90 10.20
C ARG A 111 10.06 6.02 10.69
N THR A 112 9.78 4.79 11.07
CA THR A 112 10.76 3.81 11.55
C THR A 112 10.71 2.53 10.71
N PRO A 113 11.82 1.77 10.60
CA PRO A 113 11.79 0.49 9.91
C PRO A 113 10.73 -0.46 10.49
N PHE A 114 10.06 -1.20 9.62
CA PHE A 114 9.19 -2.29 10.02
C PHE A 114 10.04 -3.46 10.56
N ALA A 115 9.63 -4.02 11.70
CA ALA A 115 10.27 -5.18 12.31
C ALA A 115 10.18 -6.44 11.40
N TYR A 116 11.08 -7.40 11.66
CA TYR A 116 11.17 -8.70 10.97
C TYR A 116 10.15 -9.70 11.50
#